data_AF-A0A2T2SPA9-F1
#
_entry.id   AF-A0A2T2SPA9-F1
#
_cell.length_a   1.000
_cell.length_b   1.000
_cell.length_c   1.000
_cell.angle_alpha   90.00
_cell.angle_beta   90.00
_cell.angle_gamma   90.00
#
_symmetry.space_group_name_H-M   'P 1'
#
loop_
_entity.id
_entity.type
_entity.pdbx_description
1 polymer ?
#
loop_
_entity_poly.entity_id
_entity_poly.type
_entity_poly.pdbx_seq_one_letter_code
_entity_poly.pdbx_strand_id
1 'polypeptide(L)'
;MRAGLAVALVGVYVVAGRPARVMLTERVALPALRAVDTQRAASFSVERAGRLMIRMRSDENDAPSSFRAPAGTLWLVPAMMLIALFPRRPYWAYLWLLHLGLGLLSVAALAAGLAWGGAGFVANGFLRVYAVPAVSFAVPVLMWQQARRRAGSE
;
A
#
# COMPACT_ATOMS: atom_id res chain seq x y z
N MET A 1 1.78 5.85 29.05
CA MET A 1 0.95 4.93 28.22
C MET A 1 1.10 5.15 26.71
N ARG A 2 1.04 6.39 26.19
CA ARG A 2 1.07 6.68 24.73
C ARG A 2 2.34 6.22 24.02
N ALA A 3 3.51 6.46 24.61
CA ALA A 3 4.79 6.01 24.06
C ALA A 3 4.89 4.47 23.98
N GLY A 4 4.36 3.77 25.00
CA GLY A 4 4.32 2.30 25.01
C GLY A 4 3.51 1.71 23.86
N LEU A 5 2.37 2.32 23.52
CA LEU A 5 1.55 1.87 22.37
C LEU A 5 2.25 2.12 21.02
N ALA A 6 2.95 3.25 20.87
CA ALA A 6 3.70 3.54 19.65
C ALA A 6 4.88 2.56 19.47
N VAL A 7 5.63 2.29 20.55
CA VAL A 7 6.71 1.28 20.55
C VAL A 7 6.15 -0.11 20.26
N ALA A 8 5.04 -0.48 20.89
CA ALA A 8 4.36 -1.75 20.62
C ALA A 8 3.92 -1.85 19.14
N LEU A 9 3.36 -0.78 18.55
CA LEU A 9 2.99 -0.76 17.14
C LEU A 9 4.21 -0.98 16.23
N VAL A 10 5.33 -0.32 16.52
CA VAL A 10 6.58 -0.51 15.76
C VAL A 10 7.07 -1.95 15.91
N GLY A 11 7.08 -2.50 17.13
CA GLY A 11 7.44 -3.89 17.38
C GLY A 11 6.57 -4.88 16.59
N VAL A 12 5.25 -4.72 16.66
CA VAL A 12 4.27 -5.49 15.89
C VAL A 12 4.49 -5.35 14.38
N TYR A 13 4.78 -4.14 13.90
CA TYR A 13 5.05 -3.91 12.49
C TYR A 13 6.32 -4.61 12.02
N VAL A 14 7.39 -4.59 12.82
CA VAL A 14 8.65 -5.26 12.48
C VAL A 14 8.48 -6.78 12.52
N VAL A 15 7.86 -7.32 13.58
CA VAL A 15 7.75 -8.76 13.82
C VAL A 15 6.66 -9.42 12.98
N ALA A 16 5.51 -8.78 12.81
CA ALA A 16 4.35 -9.36 12.10
C ALA A 16 4.04 -8.61 10.80
N GLY A 17 4.09 -7.28 10.79
CA GLY A 17 3.73 -6.46 9.62
C GLY A 17 4.63 -6.73 8.41
N ARG A 18 5.95 -6.73 8.58
CA ARG A 18 6.91 -7.04 7.51
C ARG A 18 6.72 -8.45 6.92
N PRO A 19 6.70 -9.54 7.72
CA PRO A 19 6.48 -10.87 7.16
C PRO A 19 5.07 -11.03 6.57
N ALA A 20 4.03 -10.45 7.17
CA ALA A 20 2.68 -10.47 6.59
C ALA A 20 2.65 -9.83 5.20
N ARG A 21 3.39 -8.74 4.98
CA ARG A 21 3.51 -8.11 3.64
C ARG A 21 4.18 -9.03 2.64
N VAL A 22 5.19 -9.80 3.06
CA VAL A 22 5.82 -10.83 2.22
C VAL A 22 4.82 -11.95 1.91
N MET A 23 4.12 -12.46 2.91
CA MET A 23 3.09 -13.49 2.73
C MET A 23 1.96 -13.03 1.80
N LEU A 24 1.43 -11.83 1.97
CA LEU A 24 0.41 -11.26 1.07
C LEU A 24 0.91 -11.19 -0.37
N THR A 25 2.17 -10.83 -0.55
CA THR A 25 2.79 -10.79 -1.87
C THR A 25 2.88 -12.19 -2.49
N GLU A 26 3.37 -13.18 -1.72
CA GLU A 26 3.61 -14.54 -2.20
C GLU A 26 2.35 -15.39 -2.35
N ARG A 27 1.39 -15.25 -1.43
CA ARG A 27 0.23 -16.11 -1.30
C ARG A 27 -1.03 -15.53 -1.94
N VAL A 28 -1.07 -14.22 -2.14
CA VAL A 28 -2.25 -13.54 -2.69
C VAL A 28 -1.93 -12.87 -4.02
N ALA A 29 -0.98 -11.92 -4.02
CA ALA A 29 -0.70 -11.15 -5.23
C ALA A 29 -0.08 -12.00 -6.35
N LEU A 30 0.95 -12.78 -6.05
CA LEU A 30 1.64 -13.59 -7.05
C LEU A 30 0.73 -14.66 -7.69
N PRO A 31 -0.05 -15.45 -6.94
CA PRO A 31 -0.98 -16.41 -7.54
C PRO A 31 -2.07 -15.72 -8.35
N ALA A 32 -2.63 -14.61 -7.86
CA ALA A 32 -3.65 -13.86 -8.59
C ALA A 32 -3.14 -13.34 -9.94
N LEU A 33 -1.90 -12.83 -9.98
CA LEU A 33 -1.29 -12.36 -11.23
C LEU A 33 -0.93 -13.51 -12.18
N ARG A 34 -0.50 -14.66 -11.66
CA ARG A 34 -0.19 -15.86 -12.46
C ARG A 34 -1.43 -16.57 -12.99
N ALA A 35 -2.57 -16.42 -12.32
CA ALA A 35 -3.84 -16.96 -12.79
C ALA A 35 -4.40 -16.22 -14.02
N VAL A 36 -3.82 -15.08 -14.39
CA VAL A 36 -4.16 -14.38 -15.63
C VAL A 36 -3.54 -15.12 -16.81
N ASP A 37 -4.34 -16.00 -17.42
CA ASP A 37 -3.96 -16.76 -18.61
C ASP A 37 -4.49 -16.06 -19.88
N THR A 38 -3.71 -15.12 -20.40
CA THR A 38 -3.99 -14.44 -21.67
C THR A 38 -2.76 -14.46 -22.56
N GLN A 39 -2.96 -14.43 -23.88
CA GLN A 39 -1.86 -14.32 -24.86
C GLN A 39 -0.96 -13.10 -24.56
N ARG A 40 -1.57 -12.03 -24.05
CA ARG A 40 -0.85 -10.83 -23.59
C ARG A 40 -0.03 -11.10 -22.34
N ALA A 41 -0.56 -11.78 -21.32
CA ALA A 41 0.18 -12.08 -20.10
C ALA A 41 1.46 -12.91 -20.37
N ALA A 42 1.46 -13.73 -21.43
CA ALA A 42 2.65 -14.48 -21.86
C ALA A 42 3.83 -13.59 -22.32
N SER A 43 3.60 -12.32 -22.67
CA SER A 43 4.65 -11.37 -22.98
C SER A 43 5.22 -10.66 -21.75
N PHE A 44 4.79 -11.02 -20.53
CA PHE A 44 5.30 -10.47 -19.28
C PHE A 44 5.96 -11.54 -18.41
N SER A 45 6.92 -11.10 -17.58
CA SER A 45 7.53 -11.87 -16.51
C SER A 45 7.20 -11.23 -15.16
N VAL A 46 6.85 -12.07 -14.18
CA VAL A 46 6.59 -11.65 -12.81
C VAL A 46 7.72 -12.15 -11.93
N GLU A 47 8.63 -11.25 -11.57
CA GLU A 47 9.84 -11.54 -10.82
C GLU A 47 9.76 -11.00 -9.38
N ARG A 48 10.51 -11.65 -8.48
CA ARG A 48 10.67 -11.21 -7.10
C ARG A 48 12.07 -10.66 -6.88
N ALA A 49 12.17 -9.35 -6.62
CA ALA A 49 13.42 -8.67 -6.26
C ALA A 49 13.19 -7.72 -5.07
N GLY A 50 12.85 -8.29 -3.89
CA GLY A 50 12.43 -7.51 -2.71
C GLY A 50 11.06 -6.81 -2.83
N ARG A 51 10.49 -6.79 -4.04
CA ARG A 51 9.12 -6.40 -4.42
C ARG A 51 8.70 -7.24 -5.64
N LEU A 52 7.41 -7.30 -5.95
CA LEU A 52 6.97 -7.89 -7.21
C LEU A 52 7.26 -6.91 -8.34
N MET A 53 7.94 -7.41 -9.37
CA MET A 53 8.28 -6.66 -10.58
C MET A 53 7.54 -7.35 -11.74
N ILE A 54 6.82 -6.56 -12.52
CA ILE A 54 6.20 -7.01 -13.77
C ILE A 54 6.99 -6.35 -14.89
N ARG A 55 7.74 -7.17 -15.62
CA ARG A 55 8.58 -6.74 -16.74
C ARG A 55 7.99 -7.29 -18.02
N MET A 56 7.99 -6.49 -19.08
CA MET A 56 7.75 -7.02 -20.40
C MET A 56 8.94 -7.89 -20.81
N ARG A 57 8.68 -9.03 -21.46
CA ARG A 57 9.68 -10.02 -21.89
C ARG A 57 10.32 -9.62 -23.23
N SER A 58 9.74 -8.61 -23.90
CA SER A 58 10.33 -7.92 -25.06
C SER A 58 11.38 -6.92 -24.59
N ASP A 59 12.50 -6.78 -25.30
CA ASP A 59 13.53 -5.72 -25.11
C ASP A 59 12.98 -4.29 -25.33
N GLU A 60 11.68 -4.15 -25.51
CA GLU A 60 10.98 -2.89 -25.62
C GLU A 60 11.12 -2.12 -24.31
N ASN A 61 11.55 -0.88 -24.44
CA ASN A 61 12.05 0.04 -23.42
C ASN A 61 10.96 0.53 -22.43
N ASP A 62 9.94 -0.30 -22.18
CA ASP A 62 8.79 0.03 -21.35
C ASP A 62 9.17 -0.07 -19.87
N ALA A 63 8.92 1.01 -19.15
CA ALA A 63 9.33 1.13 -17.75
C ALA A 63 8.70 0.00 -16.91
N PRO A 64 9.49 -0.78 -16.16
CA PRO A 64 8.97 -1.93 -15.43
C PRO A 64 7.93 -1.49 -14.40
N SER A 65 6.75 -2.12 -14.43
CA SER A 65 5.75 -1.92 -13.40
C SER A 65 6.15 -2.70 -12.16
N SER A 66 5.87 -2.15 -10.98
CA SER A 66 6.21 -2.83 -9.72
C SER A 66 5.07 -2.73 -8.72
N PHE A 67 4.91 -3.80 -7.97
CA PHE A 67 4.02 -3.91 -6.84
C PHE A 67 4.82 -4.09 -5.56
N ARG A 68 4.47 -3.28 -4.57
CA ARG A 68 4.96 -3.43 -3.20
C ARG A 68 3.74 -3.58 -2.32
N ALA A 69 3.73 -4.61 -1.47
CA ALA A 69 2.62 -4.84 -0.55
C ALA A 69 2.27 -3.55 0.23
N PRO A 70 0.97 -3.31 0.47
CA PRO A 70 0.49 -2.11 1.14
C PRO A 70 0.96 -2.04 2.60
N ALA A 71 0.55 -0.97 3.30
CA ALA A 71 0.79 -0.77 4.73
C ALA A 71 2.29 -0.80 5.11
N GLY A 72 3.12 -0.08 4.33
CA GLY A 72 4.55 0.10 4.62
C GLY A 72 4.84 1.26 5.57
N THR A 73 5.98 1.91 5.39
CA THR A 73 6.37 3.11 6.17
C THR A 73 5.36 4.25 6.04
N LEU A 74 4.76 4.42 4.86
CA LEU A 74 3.69 5.41 4.61
C LEU A 74 2.46 5.20 5.48
N TRP A 75 2.19 3.97 5.94
CA TRP A 75 1.15 3.71 6.93
C TRP A 75 1.65 3.89 8.36
N LEU A 76 2.86 3.41 8.65
CA LEU A 76 3.39 3.34 10.02
C LEU A 76 3.48 4.73 10.68
N VAL A 77 4.05 5.71 9.97
CA VAL A 77 4.22 7.07 10.51
C VAL A 77 2.88 7.71 10.88
N PRO A 78 1.89 7.83 9.97
CA PRO A 78 0.59 8.38 10.33
C PRO A 78 -0.17 7.52 11.35
N ALA A 79 -0.01 6.19 11.35
CA ALA A 79 -0.59 5.33 12.38
C ALA A 79 -0.05 5.67 13.79
N MET A 80 1.26 5.92 13.92
CA MET A 80 1.84 6.38 15.19
C MET A 80 1.28 7.74 15.61
N MET A 81 1.08 8.67 14.68
CA MET A 81 0.47 9.97 14.97
C MET A 81 -0.98 9.80 15.47
N LEU A 82 -1.76 8.93 14.84
CA LEU A 82 -3.13 8.62 15.27
C LEU A 82 -3.16 8.02 16.68
N ILE A 83 -2.24 7.12 17.03
CA ILE A 83 -2.12 6.56 18.38
C ILE A 83 -1.77 7.65 19.41
N ALA A 84 -0.85 8.54 19.07
CA ALA A 84 -0.43 9.61 19.98
C ALA A 84 -1.58 10.58 20.32
N LEU A 85 -2.43 10.88 19.33
CA LEU A 85 -3.54 11.82 19.48
C LEU A 85 -4.82 11.19 20.00
N PHE A 86 -5.15 9.99 19.53
CA PHE A 86 -6.39 9.30 19.83
C PHE A 86 -6.12 7.91 20.42
N PRO A 87 -5.43 7.81 21.57
CA PRO A 87 -4.98 6.52 22.12
C PRO A 87 -6.12 5.55 22.47
N ARG A 88 -7.33 6.06 22.64
CA ARG A 88 -8.54 5.26 22.96
C ARG A 88 -9.35 4.86 21.73
N ARG A 89 -9.04 5.40 20.54
CA ARG A 89 -9.78 5.11 19.31
C ARG A 89 -8.87 4.38 18.32
N PRO A 90 -9.30 3.27 17.71
CA PRO A 90 -8.45 2.47 16.83
C PRO A 90 -8.32 3.07 15.42
N TYR A 91 -8.12 4.39 15.29
CA TYR A 91 -8.03 5.06 13.99
C TYR A 91 -6.90 4.54 13.10
N TRP A 92 -5.81 4.11 13.72
CA TRP A 92 -4.69 3.44 13.05
C TRP A 92 -5.11 2.13 12.35
N ALA A 93 -6.13 1.44 12.86
CA ALA A 93 -6.64 0.20 12.29
C ALA A 93 -7.50 0.47 11.04
N TYR A 94 -8.34 1.52 11.04
CA TYR A 94 -9.05 1.94 9.82
C TYR A 94 -8.06 2.37 8.73
N LEU A 95 -7.01 3.11 9.10
CA LEU A 95 -5.95 3.49 8.17
C LEU A 95 -5.24 2.25 7.58
N TRP A 96 -5.03 1.22 8.40
CA TRP A 96 -4.47 -0.06 7.97
C TRP A 96 -5.38 -0.77 6.96
N LEU A 97 -6.68 -0.87 7.26
CA LEU A 97 -7.67 -1.47 6.36
C LEU A 97 -7.76 -0.72 5.02
N LEU A 98 -7.73 0.61 5.04
CA LEU A 98 -7.69 1.42 3.82
C LEU A 98 -6.45 1.11 2.97
N HIS A 99 -5.28 0.97 3.59
CA HIS A 99 -4.07 0.56 2.88
C HIS A 99 -4.19 -0.84 2.29
N LEU A 100 -4.76 -1.79 3.02
CA LEU A 100 -5.01 -3.14 2.49
C LEU A 100 -5.94 -3.11 1.28
N GLY A 101 -7.03 -2.33 1.35
CA GLY A 101 -7.95 -2.12 0.23
C GLY A 101 -7.25 -1.54 -0.99
N LEU A 102 -6.42 -0.50 -0.82
CA LEU A 102 -5.62 0.08 -1.90
C LEU A 102 -4.60 -0.92 -2.48
N GLY A 103 -4.03 -1.78 -1.64
CA GLY A 103 -3.14 -2.85 -2.09
C GLY A 103 -3.87 -3.88 -2.93
N LEU A 104 -5.08 -4.30 -2.52
CA LEU A 104 -5.91 -5.22 -3.29
C LEU A 104 -6.33 -4.61 -4.63
N LEU A 105 -6.75 -3.34 -4.63
CA LEU A 105 -7.04 -2.58 -5.86
C LEU A 105 -5.83 -2.49 -6.79
N SER A 106 -4.63 -2.34 -6.23
CA SER A 106 -3.38 -2.32 -7.01
C SER A 106 -3.12 -3.68 -7.66
N VAL A 107 -3.33 -4.79 -6.95
CA VAL A 107 -3.23 -6.15 -7.52
C VAL A 107 -4.26 -6.35 -8.63
N ALA A 108 -5.52 -5.95 -8.40
CA ALA A 108 -6.58 -6.06 -9.41
C ALA A 108 -6.27 -5.22 -10.66
N ALA A 109 -5.76 -4.00 -10.50
CA ALA A 109 -5.35 -3.14 -11.60
C ALA A 109 -4.19 -3.75 -12.41
N LEU A 110 -3.22 -4.38 -11.75
CA LEU A 110 -2.14 -5.11 -12.42
C LEU A 110 -2.65 -6.35 -13.16
N ALA A 111 -3.55 -7.13 -12.55
CA ALA A 111 -4.18 -8.27 -13.21
C ALA A 111 -4.96 -7.81 -14.45
N ALA A 112 -5.69 -6.70 -14.35
CA ALA A 112 -6.36 -6.07 -15.49
C ALA A 112 -5.38 -5.57 -16.55
N GLY A 113 -4.22 -5.07 -16.13
CA GLY A 113 -3.11 -4.66 -17.00
C GLY A 113 -2.59 -5.82 -17.87
N LEU A 114 -2.40 -6.98 -17.24
CA LEU A 114 -1.99 -8.21 -17.90
C LEU A 114 -3.09 -8.78 -18.81
N ALA A 115 -4.35 -8.73 -18.37
CA ALA A 115 -5.47 -9.34 -19.07
C ALA A 115 -5.96 -8.53 -20.28
N TRP A 116 -6.19 -7.23 -20.10
CA TRP A 116 -6.97 -6.42 -21.04
C TRP A 116 -6.22 -5.23 -21.64
N GLY A 117 -5.18 -4.69 -21.00
CA GLY A 117 -4.38 -3.62 -21.61
C GLY A 117 -3.71 -2.63 -20.68
N GLY A 118 -2.95 -1.69 -21.28
CA GLY A 118 -2.10 -0.73 -20.57
C GLY A 118 -2.82 0.12 -19.51
N ALA A 119 -4.13 0.35 -19.65
CA ALA A 119 -4.92 1.12 -18.69
C ALA A 119 -4.85 0.57 -17.25
N GLY A 120 -4.75 -0.76 -17.07
CA GLY A 120 -4.57 -1.35 -15.75
C GLY A 120 -3.23 -0.98 -15.09
N PHE A 121 -2.15 -0.88 -15.89
CA PHE A 121 -0.86 -0.42 -15.38
C PHE A 121 -0.87 1.07 -15.03
N VAL A 122 -1.58 1.90 -15.80
CA VAL A 122 -1.80 3.32 -15.48
C VAL A 122 -2.57 3.47 -14.18
N ALA A 123 -3.66 2.71 -13.99
CA ALA A 123 -4.44 2.71 -12.75
C ALA A 123 -3.60 2.29 -11.53
N ASN A 124 -2.79 1.23 -11.66
CA ASN A 124 -1.83 0.84 -10.61
C ASN A 124 -0.80 1.95 -10.32
N GLY A 125 -0.29 2.61 -11.36
CA GLY A 125 0.59 3.77 -11.24
C GLY A 125 -0.06 4.90 -10.44
N PHE A 126 -1.31 5.24 -10.78
CA PHE A 126 -2.10 6.24 -10.08
C PHE A 126 -2.31 5.90 -8.60
N LEU A 127 -2.71 4.65 -8.29
CA LEU A 127 -2.92 4.21 -6.91
C LEU A 127 -1.64 4.36 -6.08
N ARG A 128 -0.49 3.98 -6.65
CA ARG A 128 0.80 4.00 -5.97
C ARG A 128 1.35 5.40 -5.77
N VAL A 129 1.21 6.27 -6.78
CA VAL A 129 1.80 7.62 -6.77
C VAL A 129 0.91 8.64 -6.07
N TYR A 130 -0.42 8.50 -6.17
CA TYR A 130 -1.36 9.50 -5.66
C TYR A 130 -2.22 8.96 -4.52
N ALA A 131 -2.92 7.83 -4.70
CA ALA A 131 -3.92 7.40 -3.73
C ALA A 131 -3.32 6.97 -2.38
N VAL A 132 -2.29 6.12 -2.40
CA VAL A 132 -1.61 5.65 -1.17
C VAL A 132 -1.00 6.81 -0.37
N PRO A 133 -0.22 7.72 -0.99
CA PRO A 133 0.24 8.92 -0.30
C PRO A 133 -0.90 9.80 0.20
N ALA A 134 -1.94 10.05 -0.60
CA ALA A 134 -3.07 10.90 -0.20
C ALA A 134 -3.76 10.39 1.08
N VAL A 135 -4.03 9.09 1.16
CA VAL A 135 -4.61 8.47 2.38
C VAL A 135 -3.68 8.62 3.58
N SER A 136 -2.37 8.54 3.38
CA SER A 136 -1.38 8.70 4.45
C SER A 136 -1.26 10.15 4.92
N PHE A 137 -1.29 11.11 3.98
CA PHE A 137 -1.19 12.54 4.25
C PHE A 137 -2.47 13.16 4.80
N ALA A 138 -3.62 12.53 4.56
CA ALA A 138 -4.88 12.95 5.17
C ALA A 138 -4.77 13.04 6.71
N VAL A 139 -3.99 12.15 7.33
CA VAL A 139 -3.79 12.15 8.79
C VAL A 139 -3.13 13.45 9.27
N PRO A 140 -1.91 13.83 8.84
CA PRO A 140 -1.32 15.13 9.19
C PRO A 140 -2.23 16.34 8.90
N VAL A 141 -2.98 16.33 7.78
CA VAL A 141 -3.89 17.43 7.44
C VAL A 141 -5.03 17.55 8.45
N LEU A 142 -5.67 16.43 8.79
CA LEU A 142 -6.71 16.38 9.81
C LEU A 142 -6.18 16.86 11.17
N MET A 143 -4.93 16.52 11.50
CA MET A 143 -4.26 17.00 12.71
C MET A 143 -4.09 18.51 12.72
N TRP A 144 -3.57 19.07 11.63
CA TRP A 144 -3.37 20.51 11.51
C TRP A 144 -4.71 21.28 11.63
N GLN A 145 -5.75 20.79 10.97
CA GLN A 145 -7.10 21.38 11.08
C GLN A 145 -7.63 21.32 12.53
N GLN A 146 -7.44 20.20 13.23
CA GLN A 146 -7.89 20.06 14.61
C GLN A 146 -7.12 21.00 15.55
N ALA A 147 -5.81 21.16 15.36
CA ALA A 147 -5.00 22.09 16.14
C ALA A 147 -5.47 23.53 15.96
N ARG A 148 -5.76 23.96 14.72
CA ARG A 148 -6.28 25.30 14.43
C ARG A 148 -7.64 25.57 15.07
N ARG A 149 -8.53 24.57 15.12
CA ARG A 149 -9.84 24.73 15.77
C ARG A 149 -9.74 24.96 17.28
N ARG A 150 -8.75 24.38 17.94
CA ARG A 150 -8.53 24.56 19.39
C ARG A 150 -7.92 25.93 19.70
N ALA A 151 -6.98 26.39 18.88
CA ALA A 151 -6.33 27.70 19.07
C ALA A 151 -7.26 28.90 18.82
N GLY A 152 -8.36 28.72 18.09
CA GLY A 152 -9.37 29.77 17.85
C GLY A 152 -10.55 29.76 18.82
N SER A 153 -10.57 28.83 19.79
CA SER A 153 -11.60 28.75 20.84
C SER A 153 -11.12 29.27 22.20
N GLU A 154 -9.87 29.76 22.26
CA GLU A 154 -9.24 30.46 23.39
C GLU A 154 -9.20 31.96 23.09
#